data_AF-M8A3D3-F1
#
_entry.id   AF-M8A3D3-F1
#
_cell.length_a   1.000
_cell.length_b   1.000
_cell.length_c   1.000
_cell.angle_alpha   90.00
_cell.angle_beta   90.00
_cell.angle_gamma   90.00
#
_symmetry.space_group_name_H-M   'P 1'
#
loop_
_entity.id
_entity.type
_entity.pdbx_description
1 polymer ?
#
loop_
_entity_poly.entity_id
_entity_poly.type
_entity_poly.pdbx_seq_one_letter_code
_entity_poly.pdbx_strand_id
1 'polypeptide(L)'
;MGETRSWSSLLVHILVIALCLTAFGFAIAAERRRSTVLNLPKRVEGSIVTDINNSTYCTYDSDISTGYGVGAFLFLLSGQSLLMGVTKCMCFGQPLAPGGSRAWSIIYFVSSWITFIIAESCLIAGATKNAYHTKYRHMIYAGSWTCDSLRKGVFISGAVFVVLTMTLNVYFYMYYTKSTRQAAKKTNKATANVGMAGYA
;
A
#
# COMPACT_ATOMS: atom_id res chain seq x y z
N MET A 1 24.39 -24.49 -7.16
CA MET A 1 24.06 -23.04 -7.15
C MET A 1 22.57 -22.74 -7.45
N GLY A 2 21.63 -23.68 -7.27
CA GLY A 2 20.20 -23.44 -7.51
C GLY A 2 19.39 -23.06 -6.26
N GLU A 3 19.86 -23.46 -5.08
CA GLU A 3 19.09 -23.39 -3.83
C GLU A 3 19.01 -21.97 -3.25
N THR A 4 20.14 -21.27 -3.15
CA THR A 4 20.23 -19.88 -2.65
C THR A 4 19.42 -18.87 -3.47
N ARG A 5 19.24 -19.10 -4.79
CA ARG A 5 18.44 -18.24 -5.68
C ARG A 5 16.93 -18.39 -5.46
N SER A 6 16.48 -19.57 -5.01
CA SER A 6 15.08 -19.85 -4.66
C SER A 6 14.67 -19.10 -3.39
N TRP A 7 15.50 -19.19 -2.34
CA TRP A 7 15.26 -18.50 -1.06
C TRP A 7 15.21 -16.99 -1.22
N SER A 8 16.07 -16.40 -2.04
CA SER A 8 16.07 -14.94 -2.28
C SER A 8 14.76 -14.44 -2.92
N SER A 9 14.16 -15.24 -3.80
CA SER A 9 12.88 -14.91 -4.46
C SER A 9 11.70 -15.05 -3.51
N LEU A 10 11.70 -16.10 -2.70
CA LEU A 10 10.69 -16.34 -1.65
C LEU A 10 10.74 -15.29 -0.54
N LEU A 11 11.95 -14.92 -0.08
CA LEU A 11 12.14 -13.92 0.97
C LEU A 11 11.60 -12.55 0.54
N VAL A 12 11.88 -12.11 -0.69
CA VAL A 12 11.31 -10.85 -1.22
C VAL A 12 9.79 -10.92 -1.23
N HIS A 13 9.22 -12.03 -1.67
CA HIS A 13 7.76 -12.20 -1.74
C HIS A 13 7.10 -12.17 -0.36
N ILE A 14 7.66 -12.90 0.60
CA ILE A 14 7.20 -12.92 2.00
C ILE A 14 7.31 -11.52 2.60
N LEU A 15 8.40 -10.80 2.33
CA LEU A 15 8.60 -9.47 2.85
C LEU A 15 7.60 -8.46 2.26
N VAL A 16 7.34 -8.49 0.95
CA VAL A 16 6.30 -7.63 0.33
C VAL A 16 4.92 -7.93 0.91
N ILE A 17 4.57 -9.20 1.10
CA ILE A 17 3.28 -9.60 1.71
C ILE A 17 3.21 -9.08 3.15
N ALA A 18 4.26 -9.23 3.95
CA ALA A 18 4.29 -8.74 5.32
C ALA A 18 4.13 -7.21 5.40
N LEU A 19 4.78 -6.46 4.50
CA LEU A 19 4.62 -5.00 4.38
C LEU A 19 3.18 -4.61 3.99
N CYS A 20 2.56 -5.33 3.05
CA CYS A 20 1.17 -5.08 2.67
C CYS A 20 0.18 -5.42 3.80
N LEU A 21 0.40 -6.52 4.54
CA LEU A 21 -0.45 -6.91 5.66
C LEU A 21 -0.34 -5.93 6.84
N THR A 22 0.87 -5.43 7.12
CA THR A 22 1.07 -4.38 8.13
C THR A 22 0.41 -3.07 7.70
N ALA A 23 0.53 -2.67 6.43
CA ALA A 23 -0.17 -1.51 5.87
C ALA A 23 -1.71 -1.65 5.99
N PHE A 24 -2.25 -2.83 5.65
CA PHE A 24 -3.67 -3.13 5.81
C PHE A 24 -4.10 -3.06 7.29
N GLY A 25 -3.33 -3.68 8.19
CA GLY A 25 -3.57 -3.64 9.63
C GLY A 25 -3.58 -2.20 10.17
N PHE A 26 -2.68 -1.35 9.70
CA PHE A 26 -2.63 0.06 10.08
C PHE A 26 -3.80 0.86 9.50
N ALA A 27 -4.20 0.61 8.26
CA ALA A 27 -5.39 1.23 7.67
C ALA A 27 -6.67 0.85 8.44
N ILE A 28 -6.81 -0.42 8.83
CA ILE A 28 -7.92 -0.88 9.67
C ILE A 28 -7.82 -0.34 11.08
N ALA A 29 -6.62 -0.26 11.68
CA ALA A 29 -6.43 0.33 13.00
C ALA A 29 -6.83 1.82 13.02
N ALA A 30 -6.51 2.55 11.93
CA ALA A 30 -6.94 3.93 11.74
C ALA A 30 -8.48 4.06 11.71
N GLU A 31 -9.20 3.16 11.03
CA GLU A 31 -10.68 3.11 11.03
C GLU A 31 -11.29 2.61 12.36
N ARG A 32 -10.66 1.62 12.99
CA ARG A 32 -11.17 1.01 14.23
C ARG A 32 -11.05 1.96 15.41
N ARG A 33 -9.92 2.67 15.55
CA ARG A 33 -9.77 3.74 16.56
C ARG A 33 -10.79 4.85 16.38
N ARG A 34 -11.20 5.12 15.14
CA ARG A 34 -12.30 6.03 14.83
C ARG A 34 -13.69 5.48 15.22
N SER A 35 -13.85 4.16 15.23
CA SER A 35 -15.14 3.46 15.47
C SER A 35 -15.36 2.98 16.91
N THR A 36 -14.29 2.74 17.70
CA THR A 36 -14.38 2.28 19.11
C THR A 36 -14.94 3.33 20.07
N VAL A 37 -15.09 4.56 19.60
CA VAL A 37 -15.82 5.65 20.26
C VAL A 37 -17.32 5.33 20.41
N LEU A 38 -17.87 4.42 19.61
CA LEU A 38 -19.32 4.25 19.44
C LEU A 38 -19.89 2.97 20.08
N ASN A 39 -19.69 2.76 21.39
CA ASN A 39 -20.51 1.84 22.19
C ASN A 39 -20.85 2.35 23.60
N LEU A 40 -20.60 3.64 23.87
CA LEU A 40 -21.21 4.37 24.97
C LEU A 40 -22.18 5.40 24.39
N PRO A 41 -23.23 5.82 25.11
CA PRO A 41 -24.07 6.97 24.72
C PRO A 41 -23.28 8.27 24.95
N LYS A 42 -22.13 8.40 24.29
CA LYS A 42 -21.29 9.58 24.33
C LYS A 42 -21.08 10.04 22.90
N ARG A 43 -21.91 11.02 22.54
CA ARG A 43 -21.51 12.23 21.80
C ARG A 43 -20.01 12.20 21.48
N VAL A 44 -19.70 11.99 20.19
CA VAL A 44 -18.53 12.45 19.42
C VAL A 44 -17.25 12.60 20.26
N GLU A 45 -16.17 11.89 19.93
CA GLU A 45 -14.83 11.98 20.56
C GLU A 45 -14.16 13.35 20.37
N GLY A 46 -14.85 14.42 20.75
CA GLY A 46 -14.27 15.49 21.50
C GLY A 46 -14.81 15.46 22.91
N SER A 47 -13.91 15.36 23.90
CA SER A 47 -14.31 15.71 25.25
C SER A 47 -14.81 17.15 25.20
N ILE A 48 -16.10 17.36 25.46
CA ILE A 48 -16.62 18.70 25.68
C ILE A 48 -16.16 19.06 27.07
N VAL A 49 -15.00 19.71 27.14
CA VAL A 49 -14.55 20.31 28.38
C VAL A 49 -15.24 21.67 28.45
N THR A 50 -16.04 21.84 29.50
CA THR A 50 -16.59 23.15 29.88
C THR A 50 -15.52 23.88 30.66
N ASP A 51 -15.03 24.99 30.11
CA ASP A 51 -14.14 25.88 30.84
C ASP A 51 -14.92 26.64 31.93
N ILE A 52 -14.22 27.21 32.91
CA ILE A 52 -14.78 28.02 34.01
C ILE A 52 -15.63 29.21 33.52
N ASN A 53 -15.46 29.65 32.28
CA ASN A 53 -16.23 30.71 31.63
C ASN A 53 -17.42 30.20 30.79
N ASN A 54 -17.94 29.00 31.06
CA ASN A 54 -19.12 28.42 30.40
C ASN A 54 -18.98 28.27 28.86
N SER A 55 -17.75 28.24 28.37
CA SER A 55 -17.41 28.04 26.96
C SER A 55 -17.17 26.55 26.72
N THR A 56 -17.90 25.96 25.78
CA THR A 56 -17.72 24.56 25.38
C THR A 56 -16.76 24.49 24.20
N TYR A 57 -15.68 23.72 24.31
CA TYR A 57 -14.76 23.48 23.21
C TYR A 57 -14.62 21.98 22.95
N CYS A 58 -14.48 21.60 21.69
CA CYS A 58 -14.30 20.20 21.28
C CYS A 58 -12.78 19.88 21.33
N THR A 59 -12.32 18.88 22.11
CA THR A 59 -10.91 18.40 22.10
C THR A 59 -10.78 17.02 21.44
N TYR A 60 -10.15 16.88 20.27
CA TYR A 60 -10.06 15.57 19.59
C TYR A 60 -8.65 14.95 19.68
N ASP A 61 -8.58 13.67 20.05
CA ASP A 61 -7.37 12.84 19.98
C ASP A 61 -7.13 12.33 18.54
N SER A 62 -6.44 13.11 17.71
CA SER A 62 -6.29 12.78 16.27
C SER A 62 -4.85 12.47 15.84
N ASP A 63 -3.89 12.60 16.75
CA ASP A 63 -2.48 12.37 16.45
C ASP A 63 -2.19 10.88 16.22
N ILE A 64 -2.88 10.00 16.95
CA ILE A 64 -2.70 8.55 16.88
C ILE A 64 -3.31 7.96 15.59
N SER A 65 -4.53 8.37 15.20
CA SER A 65 -5.18 7.88 13.96
C SER A 65 -4.45 8.36 12.71
N THR A 66 -3.98 9.61 12.71
CA THR A 66 -3.12 10.15 11.64
C THR A 66 -1.82 9.37 11.53
N GLY A 67 -1.19 9.02 12.67
CA GLY A 67 0.01 8.20 12.71
C GLY A 67 -0.17 6.83 12.05
N TYR A 68 -1.28 6.13 12.31
CA TYR A 68 -1.58 4.86 11.63
C TYR A 68 -1.82 5.04 10.13
N GLY A 69 -2.50 6.12 9.71
CA GLY A 69 -2.70 6.45 8.30
C GLY A 69 -1.39 6.68 7.54
N VAL A 70 -0.49 7.49 8.10
CA VAL A 70 0.84 7.75 7.54
C VAL A 70 1.69 6.49 7.56
N GLY A 71 1.62 5.69 8.63
CA GLY A 71 2.31 4.41 8.70
C GLY A 71 1.86 3.44 7.60
N ALA A 72 0.55 3.33 7.36
CA ALA A 72 0.01 2.49 6.28
C ALA A 72 0.54 2.91 4.90
N PHE A 73 0.59 4.22 4.65
CA PHE A 73 1.19 4.82 3.44
C PHE A 73 2.66 4.41 3.28
N LEU A 74 3.48 4.60 4.32
CA LEU A 74 4.91 4.28 4.26
C LEU A 74 5.17 2.79 4.04
N PHE A 75 4.39 1.91 4.70
CA PHE A 75 4.52 0.47 4.51
C PHE A 75 4.14 0.04 3.09
N LEU A 76 3.04 0.56 2.53
CA LEU A 76 2.64 0.25 1.17
C LEU A 76 3.66 0.76 0.14
N LEU A 77 4.13 2.01 0.30
CA LEU A 77 5.17 2.62 -0.53
C LEU A 77 6.46 1.80 -0.50
N SER A 78 6.86 1.33 0.68
CA SER A 78 8.07 0.51 0.84
C SER A 78 7.93 -0.84 0.12
N GLY A 79 6.77 -1.49 0.21
CA GLY A 79 6.49 -2.76 -0.47
C GLY A 79 6.51 -2.61 -1.99
N GLN A 80 5.86 -1.56 -2.51
CA GLN A 80 5.88 -1.23 -3.93
C GLN A 80 7.32 -0.94 -4.41
N SER A 81 8.05 -0.08 -3.69
CA SER A 81 9.42 0.32 -4.05
C SER A 81 10.39 -0.86 -4.05
N LEU A 82 10.31 -1.75 -3.06
CA LEU A 82 11.12 -2.95 -2.99
C LEU A 82 10.86 -3.86 -4.19
N LEU A 83 9.58 -4.10 -4.52
CA LEU A 83 9.21 -4.94 -5.66
C LEU A 83 9.74 -4.37 -6.97
N MET A 84 9.65 -3.05 -7.15
CA MET A 84 10.20 -2.34 -8.31
C MET A 84 11.73 -2.39 -8.36
N GLY A 85 12.39 -2.25 -7.22
CA GLY A 85 13.86 -2.38 -7.11
C GLY A 85 14.34 -3.78 -7.48
N VAL A 86 13.67 -4.83 -6.98
CA VAL A 86 14.02 -6.23 -7.27
C VAL A 86 13.73 -6.60 -8.72
N THR A 87 12.66 -6.07 -9.31
CA THR A 87 12.30 -6.29 -10.72
C THR A 87 12.97 -5.32 -11.68
N LYS A 88 13.78 -4.37 -11.17
CA LYS A 88 14.44 -3.31 -11.94
C LYS A 88 13.49 -2.53 -12.86
N CYS A 89 12.26 -2.30 -12.39
CA CYS A 89 11.17 -1.65 -13.13
C CYS A 89 10.90 -2.23 -14.52
N MET A 90 11.30 -3.49 -14.79
CA MET A 90 11.33 -4.09 -16.13
C MET A 90 12.24 -3.37 -17.16
N CYS A 91 12.95 -2.29 -16.78
CA CYS A 91 13.80 -1.48 -17.68
C CYS A 91 15.20 -2.07 -17.89
N PHE A 92 15.80 -2.64 -16.84
CA PHE A 92 17.17 -3.17 -16.86
C PHE A 92 17.25 -4.67 -16.55
N GLY A 93 16.13 -5.37 -16.68
CA GLY A 93 16.01 -6.82 -16.47
C GLY A 93 16.40 -7.64 -17.70
N GLN A 94 16.52 -8.96 -17.53
CA GLN A 94 16.66 -9.85 -18.70
C GLN A 94 15.45 -9.70 -19.63
N PRO A 95 15.64 -9.72 -20.96
CA PRO A 95 14.54 -9.53 -21.91
C PRO A 95 13.47 -10.60 -21.70
N LEU A 96 12.24 -10.18 -21.46
CA LEU A 96 11.11 -11.10 -21.31
C LEU A 96 10.94 -11.90 -22.61
N ALA A 97 10.79 -13.22 -22.48
CA ALA A 97 10.56 -14.07 -23.65
C ALA A 97 9.30 -13.60 -24.39
N PRO A 98 9.33 -13.53 -25.74
CA PRO A 98 8.13 -13.23 -26.52
C PRO A 98 7.06 -14.31 -26.28
N GLY A 99 5.85 -13.89 -25.87
CA GLY A 99 4.70 -14.74 -25.58
C GLY A 99 3.65 -14.07 -24.69
N GLY A 100 2.50 -14.73 -24.48
CA GLY A 100 1.39 -14.18 -23.69
C GLY A 100 1.72 -13.89 -22.22
N SER A 101 2.67 -14.61 -21.63
CA SER A 101 3.17 -14.36 -20.26
C SER A 101 3.79 -12.96 -20.09
N ARG A 102 4.36 -12.38 -21.16
CA ARG A 102 4.85 -11.00 -21.18
C ARG A 102 3.70 -10.00 -21.11
N ALA A 103 2.65 -10.19 -21.90
CA ALA A 103 1.49 -9.30 -21.92
C ALA A 103 0.80 -9.27 -20.54
N TRP A 104 0.57 -10.44 -19.93
CA TRP A 104 0.02 -10.53 -18.57
C TRP A 104 0.90 -9.83 -17.53
N SER A 105 2.23 -9.99 -17.60
CA SER A 105 3.15 -9.29 -16.68
C SER A 105 3.01 -7.77 -16.78
N ILE A 106 2.90 -7.23 -18.00
CA ILE A 106 2.76 -5.78 -18.22
C ILE A 106 1.40 -5.28 -17.72
N ILE A 107 0.32 -6.04 -17.97
CA ILE A 107 -1.02 -5.68 -17.48
C ILE A 107 -1.04 -5.66 -15.94
N TYR A 108 -0.48 -6.67 -15.28
CA TYR A 108 -0.40 -6.70 -13.82
C TYR A 108 0.51 -5.60 -13.26
N PHE A 109 1.59 -5.25 -13.96
CA PHE A 109 2.43 -4.11 -13.59
C PHE A 109 1.65 -2.79 -13.63
N VAL A 110 1.00 -2.48 -14.76
CA VAL A 110 0.25 -1.22 -14.91
C VAL A 110 -0.91 -1.15 -13.92
N SER A 111 -1.66 -2.24 -13.75
CA SER A 111 -2.77 -2.27 -12.79
C SER A 111 -2.30 -2.17 -11.33
N SER A 112 -1.15 -2.73 -10.97
CA SER A 112 -0.60 -2.57 -9.62
C SER A 112 -0.18 -1.13 -9.34
N TRP A 113 0.39 -0.42 -10.32
CA TRP A 113 0.68 1.01 -10.21
C TRP A 113 -0.57 1.87 -10.04
N ILE A 114 -1.62 1.60 -10.82
CA ILE A 114 -2.89 2.35 -10.72
C ILE A 114 -3.52 2.16 -9.34
N THR A 115 -3.65 0.91 -8.90
CA THR A 115 -4.24 0.59 -7.59
C THR A 115 -3.40 1.13 -6.44
N PHE A 116 -2.07 1.10 -6.55
CA PHE A 116 -1.15 1.71 -5.60
C PHE A 116 -1.38 3.22 -5.47
N ILE A 117 -1.42 3.97 -6.58
CA ILE A 117 -1.66 5.42 -6.54
C ILE A 117 -3.01 5.75 -5.90
N ILE A 118 -4.05 4.97 -6.20
CA ILE A 118 -5.38 5.15 -5.60
C ILE A 118 -5.32 4.87 -4.10
N ALA A 119 -4.68 3.78 -3.67
CA ALA A 119 -4.51 3.44 -2.25
C ALA A 119 -3.80 4.56 -1.49
N GLU A 120 -2.66 5.03 -2.00
CA GLU A 120 -1.85 6.10 -1.40
C GLU A 120 -2.63 7.41 -1.30
N SER A 121 -3.37 7.78 -2.36
CA SER A 121 -4.22 8.97 -2.34
C SER A 121 -5.31 8.88 -1.26
N CYS A 122 -5.91 7.70 -1.06
CA CYS A 122 -6.91 7.46 -0.04
C CYS A 122 -6.30 7.53 1.37
N LEU A 123 -5.11 6.94 1.59
CA LEU A 123 -4.43 6.95 2.88
C LEU A 123 -3.95 8.35 3.26
N ILE A 124 -3.37 9.11 2.33
CA ILE A 124 -2.99 10.51 2.53
C ILE A 124 -4.23 11.38 2.76
N ALA A 125 -5.29 11.21 1.97
CA ALA A 125 -6.53 11.97 2.16
C ALA A 125 -7.16 11.68 3.53
N GLY A 126 -7.12 10.43 3.98
CA GLY A 126 -7.55 10.04 5.32
C GLY A 126 -6.71 10.69 6.41
N ALA A 127 -5.38 10.61 6.30
CA ALA A 127 -4.45 11.16 7.29
C ALA A 127 -4.50 12.70 7.36
N THR A 128 -4.48 13.37 6.21
CA THR A 128 -4.53 14.85 6.13
C THR A 128 -5.84 15.39 6.65
N LYS A 129 -6.98 14.79 6.29
CA LYS A 129 -8.27 15.21 6.86
C LYS A 129 -8.29 15.04 8.38
N ASN A 130 -7.75 13.95 8.92
CA ASN A 130 -7.62 13.77 10.37
C ASN A 130 -6.72 14.84 11.02
N ALA A 131 -5.63 15.27 10.36
CA ALA A 131 -4.71 16.30 10.85
C ALA A 131 -5.25 17.75 10.70
N TYR A 132 -6.04 18.04 9.67
CA TYR A 132 -6.62 19.37 9.49
C TYR A 132 -7.68 19.68 10.54
N HIS A 133 -8.43 18.67 10.99
CA HIS A 133 -9.42 18.84 12.06
C HIS A 133 -8.81 19.04 13.46
N THR A 134 -7.50 18.77 13.66
CA THR A 134 -6.78 19.14 14.90
C THR A 134 -6.13 20.51 14.82
N LYS A 135 -5.53 20.85 13.67
CA LYS A 135 -4.73 22.07 13.56
C LYS A 135 -5.55 23.37 13.54
N TYR A 136 -6.81 23.36 13.08
CA TYR A 136 -7.68 24.55 13.10
C TYR A 136 -8.54 24.69 14.38
N ARG A 137 -8.29 23.84 15.38
CA ARG A 137 -9.23 23.59 16.48
C ARG A 137 -9.04 24.45 17.73
N HIS A 138 -7.91 25.16 17.85
CA HIS A 138 -7.67 26.07 18.97
C HIS A 138 -8.43 27.41 18.86
N MET A 139 -9.27 27.60 17.82
CA MET A 139 -9.95 28.88 17.56
C MET A 139 -11.46 28.78 17.26
N ILE A 140 -12.12 27.64 17.46
CA ILE A 140 -13.57 27.56 17.22
C ILE A 140 -14.32 27.70 18.55
N TYR A 141 -14.59 28.96 18.93
CA TYR A 141 -15.61 29.29 19.92
C TYR A 141 -16.95 28.70 19.44
N ALA A 142 -17.55 27.81 20.24
CA ALA A 142 -18.78 27.11 19.90
C ALA A 142 -20.00 28.04 19.94
N GLY A 143 -20.16 28.87 18.91
CA GLY A 143 -21.44 29.39 18.47
C GLY A 143 -22.02 28.44 17.42
N SER A 144 -22.90 27.52 17.84
CA SER A 144 -23.89 26.84 17.00
C SER A 144 -23.47 26.26 15.62
N TRP A 145 -22.29 25.65 15.49
CA TRP A 145 -21.97 24.79 14.34
C TRP A 145 -21.44 23.44 14.82
N THR A 146 -22.19 22.38 14.51
CA THR A 146 -21.94 20.98 14.87
C THR A 146 -20.52 20.54 14.48
N CYS A 147 -19.75 20.00 15.43
CA CYS A 147 -18.37 19.52 15.21
C CYS A 147 -18.34 18.50 14.03
N ASP A 148 -17.86 18.94 12.86
CA ASP A 148 -17.89 18.17 11.62
C ASP A 148 -16.88 17.00 11.71
N SER A 149 -17.34 15.81 11.37
CA SER A 149 -16.54 14.58 11.43
C SER A 149 -16.30 14.08 10.02
N LEU A 150 -15.10 13.52 9.74
CA LEU A 150 -14.73 13.01 8.41
C LEU A 150 -15.89 12.24 7.73
N ARG A 151 -15.95 12.26 6.39
CA ARG A 151 -16.84 11.33 5.68
C ARG A 151 -16.41 9.89 6.01
N LYS A 152 -17.35 9.02 6.38
CA LYS A 152 -17.10 7.61 6.68
C LYS A 152 -16.53 6.92 5.42
N GLY A 153 -15.45 6.15 5.55
CA GLY A 153 -15.04 5.17 4.54
C GLY A 153 -13.79 5.49 3.69
N VAL A 154 -13.05 6.57 3.95
CA VAL A 154 -11.82 6.89 3.17
C VAL A 154 -10.66 5.94 3.51
N PHE A 155 -10.50 5.53 4.77
CA PHE A 155 -9.48 4.52 5.08
C PHE A 155 -10.00 3.10 4.78
N ILE A 156 -11.31 2.85 4.82
CA ILE A 156 -11.90 1.60 4.31
C ILE A 156 -11.60 1.44 2.81
N SER A 157 -11.84 2.48 1.99
CA SER A 157 -11.50 2.42 0.57
C SER A 157 -9.99 2.22 0.37
N GLY A 158 -9.16 2.93 1.15
CA GLY A 158 -7.71 2.71 1.18
C GLY A 158 -7.34 1.25 1.47
N ALA A 159 -7.94 0.64 2.49
CA ALA A 159 -7.70 -0.74 2.87
C ALA A 159 -8.08 -1.75 1.77
N VAL A 160 -9.20 -1.50 1.05
CA VAL A 160 -9.58 -2.32 -0.12
C VAL A 160 -8.53 -2.22 -1.22
N PHE A 161 -8.09 -1.01 -1.56
CA PHE A 161 -7.06 -0.82 -2.59
C PHE A 161 -5.69 -1.36 -2.16
N VAL A 162 -5.35 -1.37 -0.87
CA VAL A 162 -4.15 -2.03 -0.34
C VAL A 162 -4.19 -3.54 -0.63
N VAL A 163 -5.31 -4.21 -0.37
CA VAL A 163 -5.46 -5.66 -0.65
C VAL A 163 -5.44 -5.94 -2.14
N LEU A 164 -6.06 -5.09 -2.96
CA LEU A 164 -6.00 -5.20 -4.42
C LEU A 164 -4.56 -5.03 -4.92
N THR A 165 -3.84 -4.03 -4.42
CA THR A 165 -2.43 -3.78 -4.76
C THR A 165 -1.56 -4.98 -4.38
N MET A 166 -1.76 -5.54 -3.18
CA MET A 166 -1.07 -6.76 -2.73
C MET A 166 -1.31 -7.92 -3.69
N THR A 167 -2.57 -8.16 -4.05
CA THR A 167 -2.97 -9.26 -4.94
C THR A 167 -2.35 -9.09 -6.34
N LEU A 168 -2.42 -7.88 -6.91
CA LEU A 168 -1.84 -7.58 -8.22
C LEU A 168 -0.30 -7.70 -8.22
N ASN A 169 0.36 -7.28 -7.14
CA ASN A 169 1.80 -7.42 -6.96
C ASN A 169 2.24 -8.89 -6.92
N VAL A 170 1.45 -9.77 -6.29
CA VAL A 170 1.71 -11.22 -6.29
C VAL A 170 1.64 -11.79 -7.71
N TYR A 171 0.55 -11.49 -8.44
CA TYR A 171 0.39 -11.96 -9.82
C TYR A 171 1.49 -11.39 -10.73
N PHE A 172 1.78 -10.10 -10.64
CA PHE A 172 2.87 -9.46 -11.37
C PHE A 172 4.19 -10.22 -11.18
N TYR A 173 4.57 -10.51 -9.93
CA TYR A 173 5.80 -11.22 -9.64
C TYR A 173 5.82 -12.65 -10.19
N MET A 174 4.71 -13.39 -10.09
CA MET A 174 4.60 -14.75 -10.65
C MET A 174 4.78 -14.76 -12.17
N TYR A 175 4.11 -13.86 -12.90
CA TYR A 175 4.23 -13.78 -14.35
C TYR A 175 5.60 -13.24 -14.79
N TYR A 176 6.17 -12.30 -14.04
CA TYR A 176 7.52 -11.78 -14.27
C TYR A 176 8.58 -12.86 -14.11
N THR A 177 8.56 -13.63 -13.02
CA THR A 177 9.51 -14.73 -12.79
C THR A 177 9.33 -15.84 -13.83
N LYS A 178 8.09 -16.18 -14.21
CA LYS A 178 7.79 -17.15 -15.26
C LYS A 178 8.37 -16.74 -16.61
N SER A 179 8.12 -15.50 -17.03
CA SER A 179 8.62 -14.97 -18.32
C SER A 179 10.15 -14.85 -18.34
N THR A 180 10.77 -14.47 -17.22
CA THR A 180 12.23 -14.41 -17.06
C THR A 180 12.86 -15.81 -17.12
N ARG A 181 12.28 -16.81 -16.45
CA ARG A 181 12.76 -18.21 -16.52
C ARG A 181 12.63 -18.79 -17.94
N GLN A 182 11.54 -18.48 -18.64
CA GLN A 182 11.34 -18.89 -20.04
C GLN A 182 12.38 -18.24 -20.95
N ALA A 183 12.69 -16.96 -20.74
CA ALA A 183 13.74 -16.25 -21.48
C ALA A 183 15.10 -16.91 -21.24
N ALA A 184 15.49 -17.11 -19.99
CA ALA A 184 16.74 -17.78 -19.63
C ALA A 184 16.85 -19.19 -20.23
N LYS A 185 15.76 -19.97 -20.26
CA LYS A 185 15.75 -21.31 -20.90
C LYS A 185 15.93 -21.21 -22.42
N LYS A 186 15.29 -20.24 -23.08
CA LYS A 186 15.48 -19.99 -24.52
C LYS A 186 16.91 -19.55 -24.84
N THR A 187 17.49 -18.65 -24.04
CA THR A 187 18.87 -18.20 -24.21
C THR A 187 19.85 -19.36 -24.03
N ASN A 188 19.72 -20.17 -22.96
CA ASN A 188 20.58 -21.34 -22.76
C ASN A 188 20.47 -22.36 -23.92
N LYS A 189 19.25 -22.60 -24.45
CA LYS A 189 19.08 -23.44 -25.65
C LYS A 189 19.72 -22.84 -26.90
N ALA A 190 19.58 -21.53 -27.12
CA ALA A 190 20.20 -20.84 -28.25
C ALA A 190 21.73 -20.91 -28.14
N THR A 191 22.31 -20.61 -26.97
CA THR A 191 23.76 -20.70 -26.73
C THR A 191 24.28 -22.14 -26.91
N ALA A 192 23.55 -23.16 -26.46
CA ALA A 192 23.93 -24.56 -26.65
C ALA A 192 23.93 -24.98 -28.14
N ASN A 193 23.04 -24.41 -28.96
CA ASN A 193 22.98 -24.70 -30.39
C ASN A 193 24.03 -23.94 -31.23
N VAL A 194 24.65 -22.88 -30.68
CA VAL A 194 25.63 -22.05 -31.40
C VAL A 194 27.07 -22.54 -31.16
N GLY A 195 27.28 -23.57 -30.33
CA GLY A 195 28.61 -24.10 -29.98
C GLY A 195 29.12 -25.33 -30.75
N MET A 196 28.41 -25.85 -31.75
CA MET A 196 28.78 -27.12 -32.44
C MET A 196 28.87 -27.04 -33.97
N ALA A 197 29.20 -25.87 -34.53
CA ALA A 197 29.63 -25.77 -35.92
C ALA A 197 31.17 -25.60 -35.96
N GLY A 198 31.88 -26.66 -35.59
CA GLY A 198 33.31 -26.79 -35.86
C GLY A 198 33.51 -27.11 -37.34
N TYR A 199 34.30 -26.27 -38.01
CA TYR A 199 34.62 -26.30 -39.43
C TYR A 199 35.20 -27.65 -39.87
N ALA A 200 34.83 -28.04 -41.10
CA ALA A 200 35.34 -29.20 -41.85
C ALA A 200 36.84 -29.10 -42.12
#